data_AF-W7BYW9-F1
#
_entry.id   AF-W7BYW9-F1
#
_cell.length_a   1.000
_cell.length_b   1.000
_cell.length_c   1.000
_cell.angle_alpha   90.00
_cell.angle_beta   90.00
_cell.angle_gamma   90.00
#
_symmetry.space_group_name_H-M   'P 1'
#
loop_
_entity.id
_entity.type
_entity.pdbx_description
1 polymer ?
#
loop_
_entity_poly.entity_id
_entity_poly.type
_entity_poly.pdbx_seq_one_letter_code
_entity_poly.pdbx_strand_id
1 'polypeptide(L)'
;MKEIAEQGTVMNGVSSFLVTISIDDTTDLKSGMTADASILVNEKADALYVPIEAVQKNDDGKYYVLVPKKGKNETTKEVKQYVTTGLHNEDNMEITKGLEKGDEVILPTKSNSSQQPGF
;
A
#
# COMPACT_ATOMS: atom_id res chain seq x y z
N MET A 1 13.16 7.85 18.78
CA MET A 1 11.80 8.01 19.35
C MET A 1 11.92 7.99 20.87
N LYS A 2 11.46 9.04 21.55
CA LYS A 2 11.67 9.16 23.01
C LYS A 2 10.41 8.80 23.81
N GLU A 3 9.23 9.08 23.28
CA GLU A 3 7.96 8.82 23.96
C GLU A 3 6.77 8.86 22.98
N ILE A 4 5.77 8.00 23.22
CA ILE A 4 4.43 8.05 22.61
C ILE A 4 3.45 8.22 23.78
N ALA A 5 2.52 9.17 23.70
CA ALA A 5 1.53 9.36 24.75
C ALA A 5 0.64 8.11 24.93
N GLU A 6 0.44 7.65 26.17
CA GLU A 6 -0.40 6.47 26.49
C GLU A 6 -1.90 6.69 26.22
N GLN A 7 -2.34 7.95 26.13
CA GLN A 7 -3.73 8.31 25.85
C GLN A 7 -3.84 9.09 24.54
N GLY A 8 -4.67 8.58 23.63
CA GLY A 8 -5.03 9.26 22.40
C GLY A 8 -6.03 10.38 22.68
N THR A 9 -5.85 11.53 22.04
CA THR A 9 -6.89 12.58 22.02
C THR A 9 -7.84 12.27 20.86
N VAL A 10 -9.13 12.17 21.16
CA VAL A 10 -10.16 11.97 20.14
C VAL A 10 -10.75 13.32 19.75
N MET A 11 -10.56 13.74 18.50
CA MET A 11 -11.23 14.90 17.91
C MET A 11 -11.96 14.47 16.66
N ASN A 12 -13.26 14.77 16.57
CA ASN A 12 -14.11 14.48 15.41
C ASN A 12 -14.07 13.00 14.95
N GLY A 13 -13.90 12.07 15.89
CA GLY A 13 -13.86 10.63 15.59
C GLY A 13 -12.49 10.08 15.16
N VAL A 14 -11.44 10.92 15.10
CA VAL A 14 -10.07 10.48 14.84
C VAL A 14 -9.29 10.47 16.15
N SER A 15 -8.64 9.34 16.46
CA SER A 15 -7.77 9.18 17.63
C SER A 15 -6.33 9.49 17.25
N SER A 16 -5.77 10.55 17.82
CA SER A 16 -4.39 10.96 17.59
C SER A 16 -3.53 10.78 18.83
N PHE A 17 -2.33 10.24 18.64
CA PHE A 17 -1.33 10.06 19.70
C PHE A 17 -0.21 11.07 19.52
N LEU A 18 0.07 11.86 20.56
CA LEU A 18 1.19 12.80 20.54
C LEU A 18 2.51 12.03 20.66
N VAL A 19 3.46 12.34 19.79
CA VAL A 19 4.81 11.75 19.77
C VAL A 19 5.85 12.84 19.90
N THR A 20 6.92 12.56 20.65
CA THR A 20 8.07 13.48 20.76
C THR A 20 9.26 12.96 19.95
N ILE A 21 9.72 13.77 19.00
CA ILE A 21 10.89 13.52 18.15
C ILE A 21 12.03 14.43 18.63
N SER A 22 13.22 13.86 18.83
CA SER A 22 14.43 14.60 19.18
C SER A 22 15.30 14.71 17.93
N ILE A 23 15.84 15.91 17.68
CA ILE A 23 16.75 16.21 16.57
C ILE A 23 18.04 16.71 17.19
N ASP A 24 19.17 16.09 16.84
CA ASP A 24 20.46 16.38 17.48
C ASP A 24 21.09 17.68 16.98
N ASP A 25 20.94 18.00 15.68
CA ASP A 25 21.42 19.25 15.07
C ASP A 25 20.25 20.17 14.72
N THR A 26 20.25 21.35 15.31
CA THR A 26 19.18 22.36 15.14
C THR A 26 19.69 23.67 14.57
N THR A 27 20.91 23.69 14.01
CA THR A 27 21.63 24.91 13.59
C THR A 27 20.81 25.81 12.64
N ASP A 28 19.93 25.22 11.83
CA ASP A 28 19.07 25.93 10.87
C ASP A 28 17.57 25.93 11.24
N LEU A 29 17.19 25.37 12.39
CA LEU A 29 15.80 25.24 12.82
C LEU A 29 15.38 26.42 13.72
N LYS A 30 14.25 27.04 13.41
CA LYS A 30 13.64 28.10 14.21
C LYS A 30 12.32 27.65 14.79
N SER A 31 12.00 28.15 15.98
CA SER A 31 10.70 27.94 16.61
C SER A 31 9.57 28.45 15.70
N GLY A 32 8.50 27.66 15.59
CA GLY A 32 7.35 27.95 14.72
C GLY A 32 7.47 27.47 13.28
N MET A 33 8.57 26.82 12.89
CA MET A 33 8.65 26.13 11.59
C MET A 33 7.74 24.89 11.57
N THR A 34 7.01 24.72 10.46
CA THR A 34 6.37 23.45 10.14
C THR A 34 7.42 22.49 9.58
N ALA A 35 7.37 21.23 10.00
CA ALA A 35 8.25 20.18 9.50
C ALA A 35 7.43 18.93 9.19
N ASP A 36 7.81 18.23 8.13
CA ASP A 36 7.33 16.91 7.80
C ASP A 36 8.37 15.88 8.27
N ALA A 37 7.92 14.85 8.98
CA ALA A 37 8.76 13.76 9.45
C ALA A 37 8.29 12.44 8.86
N SER A 38 9.17 11.73 8.17
CA SER A 38 8.92 10.36 7.70
C SER A 38 9.52 9.36 8.68
N ILE A 39 8.71 8.42 9.15
CA ILE A 39 9.13 7.38 10.08
C ILE A 39 9.23 6.07 9.31
N LEU A 40 10.45 5.54 9.20
CA LEU A 40 10.66 4.18 8.67
C LEU A 40 10.24 3.17 9.75
N VAL A 41 9.11 2.50 9.54
CA VAL A 41 8.56 1.52 10.50
C VAL A 41 9.20 0.15 10.30
N ASN A 42 9.23 -0.32 9.06
CA ASN A 42 9.81 -1.60 8.66
C ASN A 42 10.45 -1.48 7.27
N GLU A 43 11.52 -2.24 7.05
CA GLU A 43 12.19 -2.37 5.77
C GLU A 43 12.45 -3.85 5.49
N LYS A 44 12.32 -4.26 4.23
CA LYS A 44 12.67 -5.60 3.78
C LYS A 44 13.32 -5.55 2.40
N ALA A 45 14.59 -5.93 2.33
CA ALA A 45 15.30 -6.10 1.08
C ALA A 45 14.88 -7.39 0.35
N ASP A 46 15.08 -7.42 -0.98
CA ASP A 46 14.89 -8.59 -1.85
C ASP A 46 13.47 -9.20 -1.81
N ALA A 47 12.45 -8.36 -1.63
CA ALA A 47 11.04 -8.78 -1.64
C ALA A 47 10.46 -8.79 -3.07
N LEU A 48 9.63 -9.79 -3.39
CA LEU A 48 8.76 -9.74 -4.56
C LEU A 48 7.55 -8.87 -4.21
N TYR A 49 7.33 -7.81 -4.98
CA TYR A 49 6.21 -6.91 -4.77
C TYR A 49 5.49 -6.61 -6.08
N VAL A 50 4.22 -6.24 -5.95
CA VAL A 50 3.38 -5.77 -7.05
C VAL A 50 2.72 -4.46 -6.63
N PRO A 51 2.30 -3.60 -7.59
CA PRO A 51 1.50 -2.43 -7.27
C PRO A 51 0.25 -2.82 -6.47
N ILE A 52 -0.11 -2.06 -5.44
CA ILE A 52 -1.24 -2.40 -4.58
C ILE A 52 -2.56 -2.52 -5.36
N GLU A 53 -2.68 -1.76 -6.45
CA GLU A 53 -3.83 -1.80 -7.36
C GLU A 53 -4.01 -3.15 -8.06
N ALA A 54 -2.94 -3.94 -8.23
CA ALA A 54 -3.00 -5.28 -8.83
C ALA A 54 -3.64 -6.31 -7.89
N VAL A 55 -3.59 -6.07 -6.58
CA VAL A 55 -4.04 -7.01 -5.56
C VAL A 55 -5.51 -6.80 -5.25
N GLN A 56 -6.31 -7.83 -5.47
CA GLN A 56 -7.73 -7.84 -5.18
C GLN A 56 -8.04 -8.80 -4.04
N LYS A 57 -9.15 -8.57 -3.35
CA LYS A 57 -9.66 -9.42 -2.28
C LYS A 57 -10.99 -10.01 -2.70
N ASN A 58 -11.17 -11.32 -2.54
CA ASN A 58 -12.45 -11.97 -2.82
C ASN A 58 -13.41 -11.84 -1.63
N ASP A 59 -14.66 -12.29 -1.80
CA ASP A 59 -15.68 -12.23 -0.75
C ASP A 59 -15.30 -13.01 0.52
N ASP A 60 -14.49 -14.07 0.38
CA ASP A 60 -13.94 -14.85 1.51
C ASP A 60 -12.75 -14.18 2.20
N GLY A 61 -12.34 -13.00 1.74
CA GLY A 61 -11.22 -12.25 2.28
C GLY A 61 -9.83 -12.72 1.85
N LYS A 62 -9.72 -13.60 0.85
CA LYS A 62 -8.44 -14.06 0.28
C LYS A 62 -7.94 -13.11 -0.80
N TYR A 63 -6.64 -12.84 -0.77
CA TYR A 63 -5.99 -12.01 -1.77
C TYR A 63 -5.68 -12.79 -3.05
N TYR A 64 -5.85 -12.15 -4.20
CA TYR A 64 -5.53 -12.68 -5.51
C TYR A 64 -5.08 -11.56 -6.46
N VAL A 65 -4.29 -11.94 -7.47
CA VAL A 65 -3.95 -11.09 -8.62
C VAL A 65 -4.52 -11.72 -9.89
N LEU A 66 -4.63 -10.93 -10.95
CA LEU A 66 -4.99 -11.42 -12.28
C LEU A 66 -3.70 -11.64 -13.08
N VAL A 67 -3.49 -12.86 -13.58
CA VAL A 67 -2.35 -13.20 -14.44
C VAL A 67 -2.83 -13.53 -15.86
N PRO A 68 -2.12 -13.10 -16.92
CA PRO A 68 -2.45 -13.45 -18.29
C PRO A 68 -2.04 -14.90 -18.57
N LYS A 69 -2.98 -15.73 -19.02
CA LYS A 69 -2.70 -17.11 -19.45
C LYS A 69 -3.04 -17.28 -20.92
N LYS A 70 -2.06 -17.69 -21.73
CA LYS A 70 -2.27 -18.01 -23.15
C LYS A 70 -3.17 -19.24 -23.27
N GLY A 71 -4.38 -19.05 -23.82
CA GLY A 71 -5.26 -20.14 -24.21
C GLY A 71 -4.77 -20.85 -25.47
N LYS A 72 -5.29 -22.05 -25.74
CA LYS A 72 -4.97 -22.86 -26.93
C LYS A 72 -5.30 -22.17 -28.27
N ASN A 73 -6.09 -21.11 -28.27
CA ASN A 73 -6.52 -20.36 -29.46
C ASN A 73 -6.00 -18.91 -29.47
N GLU A 74 -4.78 -18.65 -28.98
CA GLU A 74 -4.15 -17.32 -28.92
C GLU A 74 -4.93 -16.23 -28.15
N THR A 75 -5.98 -16.61 -27.44
CA THR A 75 -6.75 -15.71 -26.58
C THR A 75 -6.11 -15.66 -25.20
N THR A 76 -5.64 -14.49 -24.80
CA THR A 76 -5.17 -14.21 -23.43
C THR A 76 -6.38 -14.24 -22.50
N LYS A 77 -6.42 -15.21 -21.58
CA LYS A 77 -7.44 -15.28 -20.53
C LYS A 77 -6.84 -14.79 -19.22
N GLU A 78 -7.60 -13.98 -18.50
CA GLU A 78 -7.25 -13.56 -17.16
C GLU A 78 -7.58 -14.69 -16.18
N VAL A 79 -6.61 -15.09 -15.37
CA VAL A 79 -6.79 -16.13 -14.34
C VAL A 79 -6.53 -15.53 -12.97
N LYS A 80 -7.43 -15.81 -12.03
CA LYS A 80 -7.24 -15.45 -10.62
C LYS A 80 -6.15 -16.34 -10.03
N GLN A 81 -5.03 -15.74 -9.66
CA GLN A 81 -3.95 -16.39 -8.93
C GLN A 81 -4.00 -15.93 -7.48
N TYR A 82 -4.32 -16.86 -6.57
CA TYR A 82 -4.37 -16.55 -5.14
C TYR A 82 -2.97 -16.35 -4.58
N VAL A 83 -2.79 -15.29 -3.80
CA VAL A 83 -1.50 -14.88 -3.24
C VAL A 83 -1.59 -14.69 -1.74
N THR A 84 -0.45 -14.88 -1.06
CA THR A 84 -0.29 -14.50 0.35
C THR A 84 0.53 -13.21 0.40
N THR A 85 0.02 -12.22 1.10
CA THR A 85 0.60 -10.87 1.14
C THR A 85 1.41 -10.66 2.44
N GLY A 86 2.37 -9.76 2.40
CA GLY A 86 3.24 -9.40 3.52
C GLY A 86 3.14 -7.92 3.87
N LEU A 87 4.30 -7.27 3.99
CA LEU A 87 4.37 -5.82 4.18
C LEU A 87 3.73 -5.10 2.99
N HIS A 88 3.03 -4.00 3.25
CA HIS A 88 2.52 -3.13 2.21
C HIS A 88 2.70 -1.68 2.62
N ASN A 89 2.79 -0.82 1.62
CA ASN A 89 2.71 0.62 1.76
C ASN A 89 1.61 1.15 0.83
N GLU A 90 1.58 2.46 0.62
CA GLU A 90 0.54 3.11 -0.18
C GLU A 90 0.61 2.73 -1.68
N ASP A 91 1.79 2.33 -2.16
CA ASP A 91 2.03 2.07 -3.58
C ASP A 91 2.14 0.57 -3.90
N ASN A 92 2.73 -0.21 -3.00
CA ASN A 92 3.21 -1.56 -3.26
C ASN A 92 2.78 -2.53 -2.15
N MET A 93 2.58 -3.78 -2.56
CA MET A 93 2.30 -4.89 -1.66
C MET A 93 3.27 -6.05 -1.90
N GLU A 94 3.90 -6.51 -0.82
CA GLU A 94 4.75 -7.69 -0.82
C GLU A 94 3.91 -8.95 -1.06
N ILE A 95 4.41 -9.83 -1.94
CA ILE A 95 3.86 -11.15 -2.19
C ILE A 95 4.83 -12.20 -1.65
N THR A 96 4.39 -12.93 -0.62
CA THR A 96 5.19 -13.99 0.02
C THR A 96 4.99 -15.35 -0.63
N LYS A 97 3.82 -15.60 -1.23
CA LYS A 97 3.49 -16.84 -1.93
C LYS A 97 2.49 -16.59 -3.06
N GLY A 98 2.56 -17.40 -4.10
CA GLY A 98 1.59 -17.43 -5.19
C GLY A 98 2.05 -16.75 -6.48
N LEU A 99 3.19 -16.08 -6.47
CA LEU A 99 3.85 -15.54 -7.66
C LEU A 99 5.35 -15.82 -7.61
N GLU A 100 5.96 -15.92 -8.77
CA GLU A 100 7.39 -16.03 -8.96
C GLU A 100 7.96 -14.78 -9.65
N LYS A 101 9.29 -14.59 -9.53
CA LYS A 101 9.96 -13.48 -10.19
C LYS A 101 9.86 -13.66 -11.71
N GLY A 102 9.30 -12.64 -12.38
CA GLY A 102 9.09 -12.64 -13.84
C GLY A 102 7.65 -12.93 -14.26
N ASP A 103 6.77 -13.26 -13.31
CA ASP A 103 5.34 -13.34 -13.60
C ASP A 103 4.77 -11.96 -13.94
N GLU A 104 3.90 -11.92 -14.96
CA GLU A 104 3.16 -10.72 -15.34
C GLU A 104 1.84 -10.67 -14.57
N VAL A 105 1.51 -9.49 -14.04
CA VAL A 105 0.23 -9.21 -13.39
C VAL A 105 -0.52 -8.14 -14.16
N ILE A 106 -1.84 -8.30 -14.26
CA ILE A 106 -2.72 -7.36 -14.94
C ILE A 106 -3.14 -6.30 -13.94
N LEU A 107 -2.87 -5.04 -14.28
CA LEU A 107 -3.39 -3.90 -13.52
C LEU A 107 -4.85 -3.66 -13.93
N PRO A 108 -5.80 -3.67 -12.98
CA PRO A 108 -7.16 -3.30 -13.29
C PRO A 108 -7.18 -1.82 -13.68
N THR A 109 -7.47 -1.53 -14.94
CA THR A 109 -7.75 -0.16 -15.35
C THR A 109 -9.06 0.26 -14.69
N LYS A 110 -8.99 1.16 -13.70
CA LYS A 110 -10.18 1.90 -13.29
C LYS A 110 -10.65 2.66 -14.53
N SER A 111 -11.72 2.19 -15.18
CA SER A 111 -12.48 3.05 -16.08
C SER A 111 -12.97 4.21 -15.24
N ASN A 112 -12.31 5.37 -15.35
CA ASN A 112 -12.87 6.62 -14.89
C ASN A 112 -14.18 6.80 -15.65
N SER A 113 -15.31 6.41 -15.04
CA SER A 113 -16.63 6.78 -15.53
C SER A 113 -16.72 8.30 -15.39
N SER A 114 -16.31 8.98 -16.44
CA SER A 114 -16.45 10.41 -16.63
C SER A 114 -17.93 10.79 -16.47
N GLN A 115 -18.19 11.61 -15.46
CA GLN A 115 -19.22 12.65 -15.43
C GLN A 115 -20.65 12.20 -15.75
N GLN A 116 -21.48 12.08 -14.71
CA GLN A 116 -22.92 12.28 -14.84
C GLN A 116 -23.19 13.78 -14.73
N PRO A 117 -23.61 14.48 -15.80
CA PRO A 117 -24.11 15.83 -15.69
C PRO A 117 -25.48 15.77 -15.02
N GLY A 118 -25.60 16.36 -13.83
CA GLY A 118 -26.90 16.69 -13.28
C GLY A 118 -27.53 17.81 -14.11
N PHE A 119 -28.81 17.64 -14.44
CA PHE A 119 -29.71 18.77 -14.72
C PHE A 119 -30.36 19.19 -13.40
#